data_AF-K1U2W3-F1
#
_entry.id   AF-K1U2W3-F1
#
_cell.length_a   1.000
_cell.length_b   1.000
_cell.length_c   1.000
_cell.angle_alpha   90.00
_cell.angle_beta   90.00
_cell.angle_gamma   90.00
#
_symmetry.space_group_name_H-M   'P 1'
#
loop_
_entity.id
_entity.type
_entity.pdbx_description
1 polymer ?
#
loop_
_entity_poly.entity_id
_entity_poly.type
_entity_poly.pdbx_seq_one_letter_code
_entity_poly.pdbx_strand_id
1 'polypeptide(L)'
;GIPAWRIVFTFLGMDSWVSMHGISTFSLTIGEWFLGCLILLYLIFPLLRFFMIKSEKFFFIIATGIYLIVLFHYDFSVPIHMNFFLKGYEFVIGMMIGYYHEKFNPKWIFLSLPVVIFFVLCPFALPISTGLKITILAVAFWISAACLEPVLEKGHGRFLRTISNYSYEVFLVHHIIIYFITPRAIPYMRGMVGVLGLFLVELLLMAVLGFLLKFISDQCIAA
;
A
#
# COMPACT_ATOMS: atom_id res chain seq x y z
N GLY A 1 15.75 10.77 27.24
CA GLY A 1 16.47 10.07 26.15
C GLY A 1 15.79 8.75 25.86
N ILE A 2 15.91 8.23 24.63
CA ILE A 2 15.32 6.94 24.22
C ILE A 2 16.16 5.78 24.81
N PRO A 3 15.58 4.78 25.50
CA PRO A 3 16.32 3.64 26.02
C PRO A 3 17.02 2.84 24.91
N ALA A 4 18.30 2.49 25.10
CA ALA A 4 19.15 1.85 24.08
C ALA A 4 18.57 0.53 23.53
N TRP A 5 17.90 -0.27 24.36
CA TRP A 5 17.29 -1.54 23.94
C TRP A 5 16.25 -1.38 22.83
N ARG A 6 15.65 -0.18 22.67
CA ARG A 6 14.65 0.10 21.62
C ARG A 6 15.23 0.12 20.20
N ILE A 7 16.56 0.06 20.05
CA ILE A 7 17.23 -0.10 18.75
C ILE A 7 16.83 -1.41 18.05
N VAL A 8 16.39 -2.42 18.82
CA VAL A 8 15.89 -3.69 18.28
C VAL A 8 14.72 -3.45 17.32
N PHE A 9 13.84 -2.48 17.60
CA PHE A 9 12.73 -2.17 16.70
C PHE A 9 13.21 -1.64 15.34
N THR A 10 14.32 -0.89 15.31
CA THR A 10 14.92 -0.39 14.06
C THR A 10 15.49 -1.54 13.24
N PHE A 11 16.24 -2.46 13.87
CA PHE A 11 16.76 -3.64 13.19
C PHE A 11 15.66 -4.57 12.67
N LEU A 12 14.53 -4.65 13.36
CA LEU A 12 13.38 -5.43 12.93
C LEU A 12 12.48 -4.71 11.92
N GLY A 13 12.73 -3.44 11.58
CA GLY A 13 11.83 -2.64 10.73
C GLY A 13 10.46 -2.35 11.36
N MET A 14 10.38 -2.39 12.69
CA MET A 14 9.17 -2.17 13.51
C MET A 14 9.14 -0.79 14.19
N ASP A 15 10.23 -0.02 14.08
CA ASP A 15 10.45 1.24 14.78
C ASP A 15 9.32 2.27 14.57
N SER A 16 8.91 2.48 13.32
CA SER A 16 7.96 3.50 12.90
C SER A 16 6.53 3.06 13.22
N TRP A 17 6.23 1.77 13.07
CA TRP A 17 4.97 1.17 13.52
C TRP A 17 4.75 1.31 15.03
N VAL A 18 5.78 0.97 15.82
CA VAL A 18 5.75 1.09 17.29
C VAL A 18 5.64 2.56 17.72
N SER A 19 6.32 3.47 17.02
CA SER A 19 6.24 4.92 17.28
C SER A 19 4.83 5.48 17.11
N MET A 20 4.04 5.00 16.14
CA MET A 20 2.65 5.43 15.98
C MET A 20 1.76 5.09 17.18
N HIS A 21 2.14 4.08 17.97
CA HIS A 21 1.41 3.66 19.16
C HIS A 21 1.94 4.38 20.42
N GLY A 22 2.67 5.49 20.26
CA GLY A 22 3.14 6.35 21.35
C GLY A 22 4.47 5.93 21.99
N ILE A 23 5.15 4.93 21.44
CA ILE A 23 6.42 4.42 21.99
C ILE A 23 7.57 4.96 21.14
N SER A 24 8.31 5.96 21.63
CA SER A 24 9.47 6.51 20.92
C SER A 24 10.57 5.46 20.66
N THR A 25 11.01 5.33 19.40
CA THR A 25 12.08 4.41 18.96
C THR A 25 13.17 5.17 18.20
N PHE A 26 14.25 4.47 17.82
CA PHE A 26 15.29 5.02 16.95
C PHE A 26 14.87 4.93 15.47
N SER A 27 13.75 5.59 15.14
CA SER A 27 13.23 5.53 13.77
C SER A 27 14.20 6.18 12.79
N LEU A 28 14.61 5.43 11.77
CA LEU A 28 15.38 5.96 10.64
C LEU A 28 14.47 6.48 9.52
N THR A 29 13.14 6.39 9.68
CA THR A 29 12.14 6.63 8.62
C THR A 29 12.37 5.78 7.35
N ILE A 30 13.15 4.71 7.46
CA ILE A 30 13.42 3.74 6.39
C ILE A 30 12.52 2.53 6.66
N GLY A 31 11.67 2.14 5.71
CA GLY A 31 10.75 1.02 5.93
C GLY A 31 9.62 1.41 6.88
N GLU A 32 8.86 2.41 6.44
CA GLU A 32 7.68 3.06 7.02
C GLU A 32 6.74 2.20 7.87
N TRP A 33 5.78 2.84 8.55
CA TRP A 33 4.75 2.15 9.34
C TRP A 33 4.13 0.93 8.65
N PHE A 34 3.99 0.99 7.31
CA PHE A 34 3.47 -0.09 6.51
C PHE A 34 4.33 -1.36 6.53
N LEU A 35 5.67 -1.24 6.56
CA LEU A 35 6.56 -2.41 6.65
C LEU A 35 6.36 -3.16 7.96
N GLY A 36 6.32 -2.43 9.08
CA GLY A 36 6.03 -3.03 10.39
C GLY A 36 4.64 -3.68 10.45
N CYS A 37 3.64 -3.03 9.84
CA CYS A 37 2.31 -3.63 9.67
C CYS A 37 2.37 -4.94 8.87
N LEU A 38 3.10 -4.97 7.75
CA LEU A 38 3.25 -6.15 6.91
C LEU A 38 3.94 -7.29 7.66
N ILE A 39 5.01 -7.03 8.40
CA ILE A 39 5.70 -8.06 9.20
C ILE A 39 4.71 -8.74 10.15
N LEU A 40 3.89 -7.96 10.87
CA LEU A 40 2.85 -8.50 11.74
C LEU A 40 1.80 -9.32 10.97
N LEU A 41 1.35 -8.84 9.81
CA LEU A 41 0.41 -9.56 8.95
C LEU A 41 0.98 -10.91 8.47
N TYR A 42 2.26 -10.96 8.10
CA TYR A 42 2.93 -12.21 7.72
C TYR A 42 3.11 -13.17 8.90
N LEU A 43 3.34 -12.67 10.11
CA LEU A 43 3.40 -13.52 11.31
C LEU A 43 2.05 -14.19 11.60
N ILE A 44 0.93 -13.48 11.39
CA ILE A 44 -0.42 -14.04 11.59
C ILE A 44 -0.95 -14.79 10.36
N PHE A 45 -0.29 -14.67 9.20
CA PHE A 45 -0.73 -15.28 7.94
C PHE A 45 -1.02 -16.79 8.04
N PRO A 46 -0.22 -17.63 8.71
CA PRO A 46 -0.53 -19.06 8.84
C PRO A 46 -1.89 -19.31 9.50
N LEU A 47 -2.25 -18.49 10.49
CA LEU A 47 -3.53 -18.56 11.19
C LEU A 47 -4.68 -18.06 10.30
N LEU A 48 -4.49 -16.93 9.62
CA LEU A 48 -5.47 -16.40 8.66
C LEU A 48 -5.76 -17.43 7.56
N ARG A 49 -4.71 -18.02 6.99
CA ARG A 49 -4.81 -19.06 5.97
C ARG A 49 -5.51 -20.31 6.50
N PHE A 50 -5.21 -20.75 7.72
CA PHE A 50 -5.85 -21.89 8.35
C PHE A 50 -7.37 -21.72 8.43
N PHE A 51 -7.84 -20.56 8.90
CA PHE A 51 -9.28 -20.28 8.97
C PHE A 51 -9.93 -20.11 7.59
N MET A 52 -9.24 -19.44 6.66
CA MET A 52 -9.70 -19.25 5.28
C MET A 52 -9.96 -20.58 4.58
N ILE A 53 -9.05 -21.54 4.69
CA ILE A 53 -9.17 -22.86 4.06
C ILE A 53 -10.25 -23.71 4.74
N LYS A 54 -10.38 -23.59 6.07
CA LYS A 54 -11.39 -24.34 6.82
C LYS A 54 -12.81 -23.94 6.46
N SER A 55 -13.07 -22.64 6.28
CA SER A 55 -14.38 -22.15 5.87
C SER A 55 -14.29 -20.75 5.25
N GLU A 56 -14.09 -20.71 3.93
CA GLU A 56 -13.91 -19.49 3.13
C GLU A 56 -15.00 -18.43 3.41
N LYS A 57 -16.27 -18.80 3.21
CA LYS A 57 -17.40 -17.86 3.33
C LYS A 57 -17.51 -17.28 4.73
N PHE A 58 -17.40 -18.13 5.75
CA PHE A 58 -17.48 -17.70 7.15
C PHE A 58 -16.31 -16.80 7.53
N PHE A 59 -15.09 -17.17 7.12
CA PHE A 59 -13.89 -16.36 7.33
C PHE A 59 -14.04 -14.98 6.69
N PHE A 60 -14.51 -14.92 5.44
CA PHE A 60 -14.73 -13.66 4.73
C PHE A 60 -15.80 -12.79 5.38
N ILE A 61 -16.92 -13.38 5.81
CA ILE A 61 -17.99 -12.68 6.52
C ILE A 61 -17.47 -12.08 7.83
N ILE A 62 -16.71 -12.85 8.61
CA ILE A 62 -16.10 -12.36 9.86
C ILE A 62 -15.09 -11.24 9.59
N ALA A 63 -14.18 -11.43 8.64
CA ALA A 63 -13.17 -10.42 8.31
C ALA A 63 -13.82 -9.11 7.84
N THR A 64 -14.86 -9.21 7.01
CA THR A 64 -15.66 -8.06 6.57
C THR A 64 -16.39 -7.40 7.74
N GLY A 65 -16.98 -8.20 8.65
CA GLY A 65 -17.65 -7.70 9.85
C GLY A 65 -16.70 -6.90 10.75
N ILE A 66 -15.52 -7.44 11.04
CA ILE A 66 -14.47 -6.75 11.81
C ILE A 66 -14.08 -5.44 11.12
N TYR A 67 -13.84 -5.49 9.80
CA TYR A 67 -13.50 -4.32 9.00
C TYR A 67 -14.56 -3.22 9.12
N LEU A 68 -15.83 -3.54 8.91
CA LEU A 68 -16.93 -2.56 8.96
C LEU A 68 -17.12 -2.00 10.37
N ILE A 69 -17.02 -2.84 11.42
CA ILE A 69 -17.11 -2.39 12.81
C ILE A 69 -15.99 -1.39 13.10
N VAL A 70 -14.74 -1.73 12.80
CA VAL A 70 -13.59 -0.83 13.04
C VAL A 70 -13.72 0.45 12.22
N LEU A 71 -14.17 0.35 10.98
CA LEU A 71 -14.32 1.49 10.08
C LEU A 71 -15.39 2.49 10.54
N PHE A 72 -16.55 2.01 10.99
CA PHE A 72 -17.67 2.87 11.39
C PHE A 72 -17.63 3.28 12.87
N HIS A 73 -16.95 2.52 13.72
CA HIS A 73 -16.73 2.81 15.14
C HIS A 73 -15.25 3.00 15.45
N TYR A 74 -14.59 3.84 14.65
CA TYR A 74 -13.15 4.05 14.74
C TYR A 74 -12.77 4.88 15.98
N ASP A 75 -12.16 4.25 16.98
CA ASP A 75 -11.75 4.86 18.26
C ASP A 75 -10.24 4.73 18.52
N PHE A 76 -9.44 4.49 17.47
CA PHE A 76 -7.99 4.36 17.61
C PHE A 76 -7.29 5.71 17.47
N SER A 77 -6.19 5.89 18.21
CA SER A 77 -5.34 7.09 18.12
C SER A 77 -4.51 7.16 16.84
N VAL A 78 -4.41 6.07 16.09
CA VAL A 78 -3.65 6.00 14.82
C VAL A 78 -4.51 6.45 13.64
N PRO A 79 -3.94 7.06 12.58
CA PRO A 79 -4.70 7.39 11.38
C PRO A 79 -5.38 6.17 10.76
N ILE A 80 -6.60 6.35 10.25
CA ILE A 80 -7.44 5.26 9.70
C ILE A 80 -6.72 4.44 8.63
N HIS A 81 -6.00 5.10 7.72
CA HIS A 81 -5.28 4.44 6.63
C HIS A 81 -4.03 3.67 7.10
N MET A 82 -3.64 3.80 8.36
CA MET A 82 -2.51 3.09 8.97
C MET A 82 -2.96 2.03 9.97
N ASN A 83 -4.27 1.84 10.15
CA ASN A 83 -4.80 0.90 11.13
C ASN A 83 -4.56 -0.56 10.73
N PHE A 84 -4.14 -1.37 11.71
CA PHE A 84 -3.84 -2.79 11.51
C PHE A 84 -5.03 -3.58 10.97
N PHE A 85 -6.24 -3.38 11.50
CA PHE A 85 -7.41 -4.17 11.10
C PHE A 85 -7.88 -3.80 9.70
N LEU A 86 -7.83 -2.52 9.34
CA LEU A 86 -8.21 -2.08 8.01
C LEU A 86 -7.23 -2.58 6.95
N LYS A 87 -5.92 -2.52 7.23
CA LYS A 87 -4.89 -3.10 6.35
C LYS A 87 -4.90 -4.62 6.35
N GLY A 88 -5.22 -5.24 7.48
CA GLY A 88 -5.43 -6.68 7.59
C GLY A 88 -6.58 -7.15 6.73
N TYR A 89 -7.66 -6.39 6.61
CA TYR A 89 -8.76 -6.72 5.69
C TYR A 89 -8.35 -6.63 4.22
N GLU A 90 -7.62 -5.57 3.82
CA GLU A 90 -7.05 -5.48 2.47
C GLU A 90 -6.11 -6.66 2.16
N PHE A 91 -5.29 -7.06 3.14
CA PHE A 91 -4.42 -8.24 3.05
C PHE A 91 -5.22 -9.54 2.92
N VAL A 92 -6.33 -9.68 3.67
CA VAL A 92 -7.25 -10.83 3.55
C VAL A 92 -7.88 -10.91 2.16
N ILE A 93 -8.32 -9.79 1.59
CA ILE A 93 -8.83 -9.76 0.21
C ILE A 93 -7.74 -10.23 -0.76
N GLY A 94 -6.52 -9.70 -0.64
CA GLY A 94 -5.38 -10.12 -1.45
C GLY A 94 -5.09 -11.62 -1.33
N MET A 95 -5.12 -12.16 -0.10
CA MET A 95 -4.95 -13.59 0.17
C MET A 95 -6.04 -14.43 -0.51
N MET A 96 -7.31 -14.03 -0.42
CA MET A 96 -8.41 -14.75 -1.05
C MET A 96 -8.34 -14.71 -2.57
N ILE A 97 -8.05 -13.54 -3.13
CA ILE A 97 -7.86 -13.38 -4.58
C ILE A 97 -6.71 -14.27 -5.04
N GLY A 98 -5.54 -14.20 -4.40
CA GLY A 98 -4.37 -14.99 -4.80
C GLY A 98 -4.56 -16.50 -4.61
N TYR A 99 -5.40 -16.93 -3.68
CA TYR A 99 -5.64 -18.36 -3.42
C TYR A 99 -6.73 -18.97 -4.32
N TYR A 100 -7.82 -18.24 -4.58
CA TYR A 100 -8.98 -18.77 -5.31
C TYR A 100 -9.06 -18.30 -6.77
N HIS A 101 -8.34 -17.24 -7.15
CA HIS A 101 -8.40 -16.67 -8.49
C HIS A 101 -7.01 -16.57 -9.12
N GLU A 102 -6.57 -17.66 -9.78
CA GLU A 102 -5.31 -17.67 -10.53
C GLU A 102 -5.35 -16.76 -11.77
N LYS A 103 -6.50 -16.65 -12.44
CA LYS A 103 -6.68 -15.80 -13.62
C LYS A 103 -8.03 -15.09 -13.58
N PHE A 104 -8.00 -13.77 -13.69
CA PHE A 104 -9.22 -12.98 -13.83
C PHE A 104 -9.77 -13.05 -15.25
N ASN A 105 -11.10 -13.10 -15.37
CA ASN A 105 -11.75 -12.95 -16.66
C ASN A 105 -11.45 -11.53 -17.19
N PRO A 106 -10.87 -11.37 -18.40
CA PRO A 106 -10.52 -10.07 -18.96
C PRO A 106 -11.70 -9.08 -19.03
N LYS A 107 -12.94 -9.58 -19.06
CA LYS A 107 -14.15 -8.74 -19.05
C LYS A 107 -14.29 -7.89 -17.79
N TRP A 108 -13.68 -8.28 -16.66
CA TRP A 108 -13.69 -7.47 -15.44
C TRP A 108 -12.99 -6.12 -15.60
N ILE A 109 -12.16 -5.93 -16.65
CA ILE A 109 -11.56 -4.63 -16.96
C ILE A 109 -12.62 -3.56 -17.26
N PHE A 110 -13.75 -3.93 -17.87
CA PHE A 110 -14.82 -3.00 -18.21
C PHE A 110 -15.57 -2.47 -16.98
N LEU A 111 -15.43 -3.13 -15.82
CA LEU A 111 -15.96 -2.66 -14.56
C LEU A 111 -14.87 -1.99 -13.70
N SER A 112 -13.72 -2.64 -13.55
CA SER A 112 -12.65 -2.21 -12.66
C SER A 112 -11.98 -0.91 -13.12
N LEU A 113 -11.68 -0.77 -14.43
CA LEU A 113 -10.99 0.41 -14.95
C LEU A 113 -11.83 1.69 -14.82
N PRO A 114 -13.15 1.71 -15.15
CA PRO A 114 -13.99 2.87 -14.86
C PRO A 114 -14.05 3.26 -13.39
N VAL A 115 -14.03 2.29 -12.47
CA VAL A 115 -13.97 2.56 -11.02
C VAL A 115 -12.66 3.25 -10.66
N VAL A 116 -11.52 2.76 -11.15
CA VAL A 116 -10.22 3.42 -10.94
C VAL A 116 -10.24 4.85 -11.48
N ILE A 117 -10.67 5.05 -12.73
CA ILE A 117 -10.75 6.38 -13.35
C ILE A 117 -11.67 7.30 -12.55
N PHE A 118 -12.84 6.82 -12.14
CA PHE A 118 -13.78 7.59 -11.34
C PHE A 118 -13.17 8.04 -10.02
N PHE A 119 -12.50 7.15 -9.27
CA PHE A 119 -11.87 7.51 -8.00
C PHE A 119 -10.65 8.42 -8.16
N VAL A 120 -9.91 8.31 -9.27
CA VAL A 120 -8.77 9.20 -9.58
C VAL A 120 -9.24 10.59 -9.99
N LEU A 121 -10.31 10.70 -10.78
CA LEU A 121 -10.84 11.98 -11.27
C LEU A 121 -11.83 12.64 -10.29
N CYS A 122 -12.41 11.89 -9.36
CA CYS A 122 -13.39 12.39 -8.39
C CYS A 122 -13.14 11.93 -6.93
N PRO A 123 -11.91 12.05 -6.37
CA PRO A 123 -11.57 11.55 -5.03
C PRO A 123 -12.46 12.09 -3.88
N PHE A 124 -12.97 13.33 -4.00
CA PHE A 124 -13.68 14.01 -2.92
C PHE A 124 -15.21 14.00 -3.03
N ALA A 125 -15.78 13.53 -4.14
CA ALA A 125 -17.21 13.72 -4.42
C ALA A 125 -18.16 12.75 -3.67
N LEU A 126 -17.65 11.60 -3.21
CA LEU A 126 -18.49 10.59 -2.56
C LEU A 126 -18.56 10.77 -1.03
N PRO A 127 -19.77 10.78 -0.42
CA PRO A 127 -19.98 10.83 1.03
C PRO A 127 -19.81 9.44 1.68
N ILE A 128 -18.72 8.74 1.35
CA ILE A 128 -18.36 7.45 1.94
C ILE A 128 -17.04 7.59 2.72
N SER A 129 -16.83 6.71 3.70
CA SER A 129 -15.62 6.75 4.52
C SER A 129 -14.35 6.61 3.67
N THR A 130 -13.30 7.35 4.01
CA THR A 130 -12.03 7.33 3.27
C THR A 130 -11.42 5.93 3.23
N GLY A 131 -11.56 5.14 4.30
CA GLY A 131 -11.10 3.74 4.33
C GLY A 131 -11.79 2.86 3.27
N LEU A 132 -13.11 3.03 3.06
CA LEU A 132 -13.83 2.33 1.98
C LEU A 132 -13.34 2.77 0.61
N LYS A 133 -13.14 4.06 0.39
CA LYS A 133 -12.60 4.57 -0.89
C LYS A 133 -11.27 3.90 -1.22
N ILE A 134 -10.36 3.86 -0.25
CA ILE A 134 -9.04 3.22 -0.40
C ILE A 134 -9.19 1.74 -0.72
N THR A 135 -10.01 1.01 0.03
CA THR A 135 -10.21 -0.44 -0.18
C THR A 135 -10.81 -0.73 -1.56
N ILE A 136 -11.84 0.01 -1.97
CA ILE A 136 -12.49 -0.15 -3.28
C ILE A 136 -11.50 0.17 -4.41
N LEU A 137 -10.76 1.27 -4.27
CA LEU A 137 -9.75 1.68 -5.25
C LEU A 137 -8.63 0.64 -5.35
N ALA A 138 -8.13 0.11 -4.23
CA ALA A 138 -7.08 -0.90 -4.21
C ALA A 138 -7.51 -2.19 -4.92
N VAL A 139 -8.72 -2.69 -4.64
CA VAL A 139 -9.28 -3.88 -5.29
C VAL A 139 -9.52 -3.64 -6.78
N ALA A 140 -10.10 -2.50 -7.15
CA ALA A 140 -10.33 -2.15 -8.56
C ALA A 140 -9.02 -2.00 -9.34
N PHE A 141 -8.02 -1.36 -8.74
CA PHE A 141 -6.70 -1.22 -9.33
C PHE A 141 -6.02 -2.57 -9.54
N TRP A 142 -6.07 -3.45 -8.53
CA TRP A 142 -5.51 -4.80 -8.63
C TRP A 142 -6.18 -5.61 -9.74
N ILE A 143 -7.53 -5.64 -9.80
CA ILE A 143 -8.27 -6.35 -10.85
C ILE A 143 -7.93 -5.79 -12.23
N SER A 144 -7.81 -4.47 -12.36
CA SER A 144 -7.41 -3.83 -13.63
C SER A 144 -6.02 -4.30 -14.06
N ALA A 145 -5.06 -4.32 -13.15
CA ALA A 145 -3.70 -4.78 -13.40
C ALA A 145 -3.66 -6.28 -13.78
N ALA A 146 -4.39 -7.13 -13.03
CA ALA A 146 -4.48 -8.56 -13.32
C ALA A 146 -5.15 -8.84 -14.68
N CYS A 147 -6.16 -8.07 -15.08
CA CYS A 147 -6.76 -8.19 -16.41
C CYS A 147 -5.80 -7.76 -17.54
N LEU A 148 -4.87 -6.86 -17.25
CA LEU A 148 -3.87 -6.36 -18.20
C LEU A 148 -2.62 -7.24 -18.28
N GLU A 149 -2.38 -8.11 -17.31
CA GLU A 149 -1.24 -9.03 -17.26
C GLU A 149 -1.00 -9.77 -18.59
N PRO A 150 -1.99 -10.41 -19.25
CA PRO A 150 -1.75 -11.11 -20.52
C PRO A 150 -1.31 -10.20 -21.67
N VAL A 151 -1.63 -8.90 -21.61
CA VAL A 151 -1.20 -7.91 -22.60
C VAL A 151 0.23 -7.47 -22.31
N LEU A 152 0.55 -7.26 -21.02
CA LEU A 152 1.87 -6.84 -20.57
C LEU A 152 2.93 -7.94 -20.77
N GLU A 153 2.53 -9.22 -20.70
CA GLU A 153 3.42 -10.35 -20.94
C GLU A 153 3.78 -10.57 -22.42
N LYS A 154 2.97 -10.09 -23.38
CA LYS A 154 3.24 -10.25 -24.83
C LYS A 154 4.59 -9.66 -25.26
N GLY A 155 5.13 -8.69 -24.52
CA GLY A 155 6.46 -8.12 -24.73
C GLY A 155 7.62 -8.90 -24.09
N HIS A 156 7.47 -10.21 -23.86
CA HIS A 156 8.37 -11.05 -23.06
C HIS A 156 8.61 -10.52 -21.64
N GLY A 157 7.67 -9.70 -21.14
CA GLY A 157 7.77 -9.06 -19.83
C GLY A 157 8.99 -8.15 -19.64
N ARG A 158 9.71 -7.74 -20.70
CA ARG A 158 10.95 -6.93 -20.55
C ARG A 158 10.67 -5.62 -19.81
N PHE A 159 9.57 -4.95 -20.16
CA PHE A 159 9.13 -3.72 -19.49
C PHE A 159 8.80 -3.95 -18.01
N LEU A 160 8.00 -4.98 -17.71
CA LEU A 160 7.65 -5.35 -16.33
C LEU A 160 8.88 -5.71 -15.50
N ARG A 161 9.83 -6.45 -16.10
CA ARG A 161 11.11 -6.80 -15.46
C ARG A 161 11.93 -5.54 -15.15
N THR A 162 12.00 -4.59 -16.09
CA THR A 162 12.69 -3.33 -15.84
C THR A 162 12.05 -2.56 -14.70
N ILE A 163 10.71 -2.38 -14.68
CA ILE A 163 10.04 -1.62 -13.61
C ILE A 163 10.14 -2.32 -12.26
N SER A 164 9.91 -3.64 -12.23
CA SER A 164 10.00 -4.42 -10.98
C SER A 164 11.40 -4.36 -10.36
N ASN A 165 12.45 -4.26 -11.17
CA ASN A 165 13.81 -4.07 -10.66
C ASN A 165 13.99 -2.78 -9.85
N TYR A 166 13.19 -1.73 -10.05
CA TYR A 166 13.26 -0.48 -9.28
C TYR A 166 12.17 -0.38 -8.20
N SER A 167 11.28 -1.36 -8.12
CA SER A 167 10.09 -1.28 -7.25
C SER A 167 10.45 -1.14 -5.77
N TYR A 168 11.52 -1.79 -5.33
CA TYR A 168 11.98 -1.74 -3.95
C TYR A 168 12.56 -0.36 -3.60
N GLU A 169 13.41 0.20 -4.46
CA GLU A 169 14.01 1.52 -4.25
C GLU A 169 12.95 2.63 -4.27
N VAL A 170 11.98 2.53 -5.18
CA VAL A 170 10.80 3.41 -5.19
C VAL A 170 10.00 3.26 -3.89
N PHE A 171 9.78 2.02 -3.42
CA PHE A 171 9.13 1.75 -2.14
C PHE A 171 9.91 2.34 -0.95
N LEU A 172 11.23 2.46 -1.00
CA LEU A 172 11.98 3.10 0.08
C LEU A 172 11.82 4.63 0.10
N VAL A 173 11.80 5.28 -1.07
CA VAL A 173 11.84 6.75 -1.16
C VAL A 173 10.47 7.42 -1.21
N HIS A 174 9.40 6.69 -1.54
CA HIS A 174 8.10 7.32 -1.82
C HIS A 174 7.54 8.12 -0.64
N HIS A 175 7.58 7.60 0.58
CA HIS A 175 7.09 8.33 1.74
C HIS A 175 7.94 9.56 2.07
N ILE A 176 9.27 9.48 1.88
CA ILE A 176 10.17 10.65 2.02
C ILE A 176 9.72 11.77 1.07
N ILE A 177 9.43 11.41 -0.19
CA ILE A 177 8.99 12.37 -1.21
C ILE A 177 7.63 12.95 -0.84
N ILE A 178 6.66 12.13 -0.44
CA ILE A 178 5.33 12.59 -0.01
C ILE A 178 5.45 13.55 1.18
N TYR A 179 6.17 13.16 2.24
CA TYR A 179 6.33 13.99 3.43
C TYR A 179 7.12 15.28 3.18
N PHE A 180 7.98 15.30 2.17
CA PHE A 180 8.71 16.51 1.79
C PHE A 180 7.93 17.40 0.82
N ILE A 181 7.36 16.85 -0.24
CA ILE A 181 6.76 17.61 -1.34
C ILE A 181 5.32 18.01 -1.02
N THR A 182 4.48 17.06 -0.56
CA THR A 182 3.04 17.31 -0.37
C THR A 182 2.79 18.53 0.53
N PRO A 183 3.38 18.68 1.73
CA PRO A 183 3.09 19.82 2.60
C PRO A 183 3.48 21.18 2.00
N ARG A 184 4.53 21.21 1.17
CA ARG A 184 5.01 22.42 0.48
C ARG A 184 4.16 22.77 -0.73
N ALA A 185 3.53 21.78 -1.34
CA ALA A 185 2.65 21.95 -2.50
C ALA A 185 1.23 22.37 -2.11
N ILE A 186 0.74 22.00 -0.90
CA ILE A 186 -0.62 22.32 -0.41
C ILE A 186 -1.05 23.78 -0.67
N PRO A 187 -0.23 24.81 -0.39
CA PRO A 187 -0.64 26.21 -0.62
C PRO A 187 -0.93 26.56 -2.09
N TYR A 188 -0.37 25.79 -3.02
CA TYR A 188 -0.49 26.01 -4.46
C TYR A 188 -1.55 25.11 -5.11
N MET A 189 -2.07 24.13 -4.38
CA MET A 189 -3.07 23.19 -4.90
C MET A 189 -4.45 23.85 -5.01
N ARG A 190 -4.95 24.02 -6.24
CA ARG A 190 -6.30 24.48 -6.51
C ARG A 190 -7.04 23.51 -7.41
N GLY A 191 -8.12 22.91 -6.88
CA GLY A 191 -8.98 21.98 -7.61
C GLY A 191 -8.29 20.67 -8.01
N MET A 192 -8.99 19.87 -8.83
CA MET A 192 -8.54 18.53 -9.23
C MET A 192 -7.22 18.54 -10.02
N VAL A 193 -7.04 19.53 -10.89
CA VAL A 193 -5.85 19.64 -11.75
C VAL A 193 -4.58 19.82 -10.90
N GLY A 194 -4.65 20.61 -9.83
CA GLY A 194 -3.52 20.77 -8.91
C GLY A 194 -3.17 19.47 -8.17
N VAL A 195 -4.19 18.70 -7.75
CA VAL A 195 -4.00 17.40 -7.09
C VAL A 195 -3.37 16.38 -8.04
N LEU A 196 -3.90 16.26 -9.27
CA LEU A 196 -3.35 15.35 -10.28
C LEU A 196 -1.94 15.77 -10.71
N GLY A 197 -1.70 17.07 -10.87
CA GLY A 197 -0.38 17.61 -11.17
C GLY A 197 0.64 17.28 -10.09
N LEU A 198 0.28 17.46 -8.82
CA LEU A 198 1.13 17.07 -7.69
C LEU A 198 1.41 15.56 -7.70
N PHE A 199 0.38 14.74 -7.87
CA PHE A 199 0.54 13.28 -7.93
C PHE A 199 1.50 12.85 -9.03
N LEU A 200 1.42 13.45 -10.23
CA LEU A 200 2.34 13.16 -11.34
C LEU A 200 3.78 13.61 -11.04
N VAL A 201 3.95 14.77 -10.40
CA VAL A 201 5.27 15.27 -9.97
C VAL A 201 5.88 14.33 -8.92
N GLU A 202 5.10 13.91 -7.94
CA GLU A 202 5.53 12.97 -6.91
C GLU A 202 5.94 11.62 -7.53
N LEU A 203 5.15 11.08 -8.46
CA LEU A 203 5.51 9.85 -9.20
C LEU A 203 6.81 9.99 -10.00
N LEU A 204 7.02 11.13 -10.67
CA LEU A 204 8.25 11.39 -11.41
C LEU A 204 9.46 11.47 -10.48
N LEU A 205 9.34 12.19 -9.36
CA LEU A 205 10.40 12.29 -8.36
C LEU A 205 10.72 10.93 -7.73
N MET A 206 9.70 10.11 -7.48
CA MET A 206 9.86 8.73 -7.00
C MET A 206 10.65 7.89 -7.98
N ALA A 207 10.34 7.97 -9.28
CA ALA A 207 11.07 7.24 -10.31
C ALA A 207 12.54 7.69 -10.41
N VAL A 208 12.80 9.00 -10.40
CA VAL A 208 14.16 9.56 -10.47
C VAL A 208 14.98 9.18 -9.24
N LEU A 209 14.45 9.37 -8.04
CA LEU A 209 15.17 9.05 -6.80
C LEU A 209 15.34 7.54 -6.62
N GLY A 210 14.34 6.74 -7.00
CA GLY A 210 14.47 5.28 -7.01
C GLY A 210 15.57 4.81 -7.96
N PHE A 211 15.67 5.41 -9.15
CA PHE A 211 16.77 5.13 -10.09
C PHE A 211 18.14 5.51 -9.52
N LEU A 212 18.27 6.71 -8.95
CA LEU A 212 19.53 7.18 -8.37
C LEU A 212 19.96 6.31 -7.18
N LEU A 213 19.03 5.93 -6.31
CA LEU A 213 19.29 5.06 -5.18
C LEU A 213 19.79 3.69 -5.65
N LYS A 214 19.14 3.11 -6.66
CA LYS A 214 19.57 1.85 -7.25
C LYS A 214 20.99 1.95 -7.83
N PHE A 215 21.24 2.99 -8.63
CA PHE A 215 22.53 3.22 -9.26
C PHE A 215 23.67 3.32 -8.23
N ILE A 216 23.46 4.07 -7.14
CA ILE A 216 24.44 4.20 -6.06
C ILE A 216 24.62 2.86 -5.33
N SER A 217 23.52 2.16 -5.02
CA SER A 217 23.56 0.86 -4.35
C SER A 217 24.35 -0.16 -5.15
N ASP A 218 24.14 -0.24 -6.46
CA ASP A 218 24.85 -1.16 -7.34
C ASP A 218 26.36 -0.87 -7.37
N GLN A 219 26.76 0.41 -7.34
CA GLN A 219 28.17 0.80 -7.24
C GLN A 219 28.80 0.43 -5.90
N CYS A 220 28.08 0.61 -4.78
CA CYS A 220 28.59 0.27 -3.46
C CYS A 220 28.70 -1.23 -3.22
N ILE A 221 27.84 -2.05 -3.84
CA ILE A 221 27.90 -3.52 -3.74
C ILE A 221 28.97 -4.12 -4.66
N ALA A 222 29.26 -3.45 -5.78
CA ALA A 222 30.30 -3.87 -6.72
C ALA A 222 31.74 -3.48 -6.30
N ALA A 223 31.89 -2.64 -5.27
CA ALA A 223 33.16 -2.20 -4.69
C ALA A 223 33.57 -3.08 -3.49
#